data_AF-A0A0D0C154-F1
#
_entry.id   AF-A0A0D0C154-F1
#
_cell.length_a   1.000
_cell.length_b   1.000
_cell.length_c   1.000
_cell.angle_alpha   90.00
_cell.angle_beta   90.00
_cell.angle_gamma   90.00
#
_symmetry.space_group_name_H-M   'P 1'
#
loop_
_entity.id
_entity.type
_entity.pdbx_description
1 polymer ?
#
loop_
_entity_poly.entity_id
_entity_poly.type
_entity_poly.pdbx_seq_one_letter_code
_entity_poly.pdbx_strand_id
1 'polypeptide(L)'
;MNGMKEIQKMLDTTCGIRTLKYHGALGHIYYVNALEDIVSREMANPKVRPKLSFYPEATNGHIDSAKNAFCWLHELDHNLTTPMIRVGNEDFYLFEPCQLKTMAYCIPYRWIEQSDAKGNAQLYGWVWNIHQNSEMNGWEVIRSEQAEVHESNFLTSFPKLQQSFQERSIPDPGNICGVYDETGGFLPWRYTDPSKGNPWREKARGHRVCAFPIWLYCDDTSGNKSKKWNKHNSFLFTPAGLDCKEAHLQYHVHFLSTSNIAPPLEMLDGIVEQLEAGERQGIWAYDCEAQDMVLVIVSVLAMLGDNPMQSEFACHVGLMGKMFC
;
A
#
# COMPACT_ATOMS: atom_id res chain seq x y z
N MET A 1 43.56 1.81 14.58
CA MET A 1 42.66 0.69 14.26
C MET A 1 41.31 0.72 15.02
N ASN A 2 41.07 1.65 15.97
CA ASN A 2 39.79 1.77 16.71
C ASN A 2 38.74 2.70 16.06
N GLY A 3 39.14 3.71 15.28
CA GLY A 3 38.20 4.67 14.69
C GLY A 3 37.18 4.07 13.70
N MET A 4 37.57 3.06 12.91
CA MET A 4 36.62 2.37 12.02
C MET A 4 35.54 1.60 12.79
N LYS A 5 35.86 1.05 13.97
CA LYS A 5 34.88 0.33 14.80
C LYS A 5 33.90 1.29 15.47
N GLU A 6 34.37 2.47 15.86
CA GLU A 6 33.52 3.53 16.41
C GLU A 6 32.60 4.10 15.33
N ILE A 7 33.12 4.33 14.11
CA ILE A 7 32.31 4.75 12.96
C ILE A 7 31.28 3.65 12.61
N GLN A 8 31.69 2.39 12.55
CA GLN A 8 30.76 1.28 12.30
C GLN A 8 29.66 1.23 13.36
N LYS A 9 30.02 1.34 14.65
CA LYS A 9 29.03 1.33 15.74
C LYS A 9 28.07 2.51 15.66
N MET A 10 28.57 3.69 15.29
CA MET A 10 27.73 4.88 15.06
C MET A 10 26.80 4.66 13.86
N LEU A 11 27.33 4.15 12.75
CA LEU A 11 26.54 3.79 11.57
C LEU A 11 25.53 2.69 11.84
N ASP A 12 25.82 1.67 12.65
CA ASP A 12 24.86 0.63 13.02
C ASP A 12 23.79 1.18 13.95
N THR A 13 24.11 2.18 14.77
CA THR A 13 23.12 2.83 15.66
C THR A 13 22.19 3.76 14.88
N THR A 14 22.71 4.46 13.88
CA THR A 14 21.93 5.42 13.07
C THR A 14 21.27 4.76 11.86
N CYS A 15 21.97 3.80 11.26
CA CYS A 15 21.68 3.15 9.99
C CYS A 15 21.68 1.61 10.11
N GLY A 16 21.50 1.03 11.29
CA GLY A 16 21.25 -0.41 11.43
C GLY A 16 19.77 -0.78 11.30
N ILE A 17 19.48 -1.95 10.75
CA ILE A 17 18.15 -2.55 10.82
C ILE A 17 18.02 -3.22 12.19
N ARG A 18 17.01 -2.84 12.98
CA ARG A 18 16.77 -3.47 14.27
C ARG A 18 16.32 -4.90 14.07
N THR A 19 16.75 -5.78 14.97
CA THR A 19 16.27 -7.16 15.05
C THR A 19 15.44 -7.30 16.32
N LEU A 20 14.17 -7.61 16.15
CA LEU A 20 13.17 -7.73 17.20
C LEU A 20 13.08 -9.18 17.65
N LYS A 21 13.05 -9.40 18.96
CA LYS A 21 12.92 -10.73 19.56
C LYS A 21 11.45 -11.04 19.84
N TYR A 22 10.99 -12.19 19.38
CA TYR A 22 9.63 -12.68 19.61
C TYR A 22 9.62 -13.96 20.45
N HIS A 23 8.55 -14.11 21.21
CA HIS A 23 8.20 -15.32 21.94
C HIS A 23 6.98 -15.94 21.26
N GLY A 24 7.21 -16.96 20.45
CA GLY A 24 6.14 -17.57 19.68
C GLY A 24 5.16 -18.37 20.55
N ALA A 25 3.95 -18.57 20.02
CA ALA A 25 2.85 -19.23 20.71
C ALA A 25 3.13 -20.69 21.10
N LEU A 26 4.07 -21.37 20.43
CA LEU A 26 4.50 -22.73 20.75
C LEU A 26 5.73 -22.76 21.68
N GLY A 27 6.19 -21.60 22.13
CA GLY A 27 7.29 -21.45 23.08
C GLY A 27 8.67 -21.27 22.43
N HIS A 28 8.75 -21.18 21.09
CA HIS A 28 10.02 -20.94 20.42
C HIS A 28 10.40 -19.46 20.47
N ILE A 29 11.69 -19.19 20.64
CA ILE A 29 12.24 -17.85 20.48
C ILE A 29 12.74 -17.72 19.05
N TYR A 30 12.29 -16.68 18.36
CA TYR A 30 12.77 -16.31 17.04
C TYR A 30 12.97 -14.79 16.95
N TYR A 31 13.62 -14.36 15.87
CA TYR A 31 13.99 -12.98 15.66
C TYR A 31 13.53 -12.51 14.29
N VAL A 32 13.00 -11.30 14.20
CA VAL A 32 12.52 -10.71 12.95
C VAL A 32 13.15 -9.32 12.80
N ASN A 33 13.72 -9.05 11.63
CA ASN A 33 14.19 -7.72 11.28
C ASN A 33 13.01 -6.75 11.15
N ALA A 34 13.18 -5.54 11.66
CA ALA A 34 12.16 -4.50 11.68
C ALA A 34 11.80 -4.09 10.23
N LEU A 35 10.58 -4.41 9.81
CA LEU A 35 10.06 -4.09 8.48
C LEU A 35 10.10 -2.57 8.23
N GLU A 36 9.76 -1.78 9.24
CA GLU A 36 9.82 -0.31 9.20
C GLU A 36 11.22 0.23 8.89
N ASP A 37 12.26 -0.38 9.45
CA ASP A 37 13.64 0.04 9.21
C ASP A 37 14.06 -0.30 7.79
N ILE A 38 13.62 -1.43 7.23
CA ILE A 38 13.95 -1.82 5.86
C ILE A 38 13.22 -0.91 4.88
N VAL A 39 11.91 -0.75 5.01
CA VAL A 39 11.09 0.06 4.08
C VAL A 39 11.51 1.52 4.08
N SER A 40 11.76 2.11 5.27
CA SER A 40 12.22 3.49 5.35
C SER A 40 13.56 3.74 4.67
N ARG A 41 14.46 2.74 4.66
CA ARG A 41 15.73 2.81 3.94
C ARG A 41 15.55 2.73 2.44
N GLU A 42 14.69 1.84 1.97
CA GLU A 42 14.43 1.72 0.52
C GLU A 42 13.85 3.02 -0.04
N MET A 43 12.99 3.70 0.73
CA MET A 43 12.48 5.02 0.37
C MET A 43 13.55 6.11 0.37
N ALA A 44 14.52 6.05 1.28
CA ALA A 44 15.62 7.00 1.38
C ALA A 44 16.77 6.70 0.40
N ASN A 45 16.72 5.58 -0.31
CA ASN A 45 17.81 5.07 -1.11
C ASN A 45 17.74 5.60 -2.56
N PRO A 46 18.68 6.46 -2.99
CA PRO A 46 18.65 7.05 -4.34
C PRO A 46 18.88 6.04 -5.47
N LYS A 47 19.29 4.80 -5.17
CA LYS A 47 19.43 3.73 -6.16
C LYS A 47 18.18 2.87 -6.31
N VAL A 48 17.28 2.88 -5.32
CA VAL A 48 16.09 2.02 -5.28
C VAL A 48 14.85 2.85 -5.47
N ARG A 49 14.69 3.95 -4.73
CA ARG A 49 13.50 4.78 -4.76
C ARG A 49 13.05 5.20 -6.17
N PRO A 50 13.93 5.59 -7.11
CA PRO A 50 13.53 5.92 -8.49
C PRO A 50 12.97 4.75 -9.31
N LYS A 51 13.12 3.52 -8.83
CA LYS A 51 12.69 2.29 -9.51
C LYS A 51 11.40 1.73 -8.92
N LEU A 52 10.89 2.33 -7.84
CA LEU A 52 9.67 1.91 -7.18
C LEU A 52 8.47 2.65 -7.79
N SER A 53 7.47 1.89 -8.21
CA SER A 53 6.13 2.39 -8.51
C SER A 53 5.23 2.31 -7.27
N PHE A 54 4.39 3.32 -7.07
CA PHE A 54 3.45 3.43 -5.95
C PHE A 54 1.98 3.39 -6.39
N TYR A 55 1.75 3.43 -7.69
CA TYR A 55 0.43 3.36 -8.30
C TYR A 55 0.37 2.16 -9.24
N PRO A 56 -0.79 1.50 -9.37
CA PRO A 56 -0.98 0.53 -10.44
C PRO A 56 -1.00 1.25 -11.79
N GLU A 57 -0.46 0.58 -12.80
CA GLU A 57 -0.39 1.06 -14.18
C GLU A 57 -1.45 0.36 -15.02
N ALA A 58 -2.34 1.13 -15.67
CA ALA A 58 -3.28 0.57 -16.62
C ALA A 58 -2.61 0.44 -18.01
N THR A 59 -2.47 -0.80 -18.48
CA THR A 59 -1.87 -1.12 -19.78
C THR A 59 -2.88 -1.80 -20.71
N ASN A 60 -2.63 -1.73 -22.02
CA ASN A 60 -3.46 -2.40 -23.04
C ASN A 60 -3.08 -3.90 -23.15
N GLY A 61 -3.25 -4.64 -22.06
CA GLY A 61 -3.14 -6.11 -22.04
C GLY A 61 -1.72 -6.68 -21.95
N HIS A 62 -0.70 -5.83 -21.74
CA HIS A 62 0.67 -6.29 -21.48
C HIS A 62 0.95 -6.28 -19.97
N ILE A 63 1.31 -7.44 -19.42
CA ILE A 63 1.70 -7.59 -18.03
C ILE A 63 3.17 -7.98 -18.00
N ASP A 64 3.99 -7.18 -17.34
CA ASP A 64 5.43 -7.41 -17.17
C ASP A 64 5.91 -7.22 -15.74
N SER A 65 5.06 -6.72 -14.85
CA SER A 65 5.40 -6.36 -13.47
C SER A 65 4.15 -6.38 -12.59
N ALA A 66 4.32 -6.19 -11.29
CA ALA A 66 3.17 -6.20 -10.37
C ALA A 66 2.23 -5.01 -10.60
N LYS A 67 2.80 -3.84 -10.95
CA LYS A 67 2.05 -2.59 -11.11
C LYS A 67 1.01 -2.66 -12.22
N ASN A 68 1.25 -3.41 -13.29
CA ASN A 68 0.29 -3.61 -14.39
C ASN A 68 -0.48 -4.92 -14.30
N ALA A 69 -0.36 -5.66 -13.19
CA ALA A 69 -1.13 -6.86 -12.96
C ALA A 69 -2.55 -6.54 -12.46
N PHE A 70 -3.50 -7.40 -12.84
CA PHE A 70 -4.91 -7.27 -12.45
C PHE A 70 -5.11 -7.17 -10.93
N CYS A 71 -4.32 -7.91 -10.15
CA CYS A 71 -4.42 -7.93 -8.70
C CYS A 71 -4.20 -6.54 -8.07
N TRP A 72 -3.16 -5.80 -8.48
CA TRP A 72 -2.93 -4.45 -7.94
C TRP A 72 -3.97 -3.46 -8.49
N LEU A 73 -4.29 -3.54 -9.78
CA LEU A 73 -5.21 -2.60 -10.41
C LEU A 73 -6.65 -2.72 -9.88
N HIS A 74 -7.15 -3.95 -9.69
CA HIS A 74 -8.58 -4.22 -9.43
C HIS A 74 -8.87 -4.92 -8.09
N GLU A 75 -8.00 -5.80 -7.59
CA GLU A 75 -8.34 -6.63 -6.42
C GLU A 75 -7.82 -6.06 -5.11
N LEU A 76 -6.70 -5.32 -5.13
CA LEU A 76 -6.10 -4.75 -3.92
C LEU A 76 -7.08 -3.77 -3.26
N ASP A 77 -7.32 -3.96 -1.96
CA ASP A 77 -8.22 -3.12 -1.18
C ASP A 77 -7.78 -1.64 -1.27
N HIS A 78 -8.75 -0.75 -1.46
CA HIS A 78 -8.52 0.69 -1.57
C HIS A 78 -7.76 1.27 -0.35
N ASN A 79 -7.95 0.70 0.84
CA ASN A 79 -7.25 1.11 2.06
C ASN A 79 -5.75 0.76 2.05
N LEU A 80 -5.35 -0.21 1.21
CA LEU A 80 -3.98 -0.67 1.03
C LEU A 80 -3.29 -0.04 -0.19
N THR A 81 -4.04 0.70 -1.01
CA THR A 81 -3.51 1.47 -2.15
C THR A 81 -3.02 2.85 -1.75
N THR A 82 -2.24 3.49 -2.62
CA THR A 82 -1.83 4.89 -2.42
C THR A 82 -3.09 5.76 -2.31
N PRO A 83 -3.34 6.41 -1.16
CA PRO A 83 -4.63 7.00 -0.90
C PRO A 83 -4.75 8.42 -1.44
N MET A 84 -3.68 9.04 -1.93
CA MET A 84 -3.70 10.44 -2.33
C MET A 84 -2.77 10.79 -3.47
N ILE A 85 -3.08 11.90 -4.14
CA ILE A 85 -2.20 12.58 -5.09
C ILE A 85 -2.04 14.04 -4.69
N ARG A 86 -0.89 14.64 -5.01
CA ARG A 86 -0.61 16.05 -4.75
C ARG A 86 -0.57 16.82 -6.05
N VAL A 87 -1.52 17.72 -6.26
CA VAL A 87 -1.58 18.60 -7.43
C VAL A 87 -1.37 20.04 -6.95
N GLY A 88 -0.22 20.62 -7.29
CA GLY A 88 0.21 21.89 -6.71
C GLY A 88 0.41 21.77 -5.20
N ASN A 89 -0.30 22.60 -4.43
CA ASN A 89 -0.27 22.60 -2.97
C ASN A 89 -1.53 21.97 -2.35
N GLU A 90 -2.25 21.15 -3.12
CA GLU A 90 -3.48 20.50 -2.66
C GLU A 90 -3.36 18.98 -2.70
N ASP A 91 -3.90 18.35 -1.66
CA ASP A 91 -3.94 16.90 -1.52
C ASP A 91 -5.36 16.38 -1.74
N PHE A 92 -5.48 15.53 -2.76
CA PHE A 92 -6.71 14.84 -3.12
C PHE A 92 -6.62 13.41 -2.62
N TYR A 93 -7.43 13.07 -1.62
CA TYR A 93 -7.48 11.72 -1.07
C TYR A 93 -8.63 10.91 -1.69
N LEU A 94 -8.48 9.59 -1.70
CA LEU A 94 -9.56 8.66 -2.01
C LEU A 94 -10.71 8.86 -1.02
N PHE A 95 -11.93 8.72 -1.54
CA PHE A 95 -13.18 8.77 -0.79
C PHE A 95 -13.46 10.12 -0.13
N GLU A 96 -12.95 11.20 -0.71
CA GLU A 96 -13.26 12.58 -0.34
C GLU A 96 -13.85 13.36 -1.53
N PRO A 97 -14.92 14.13 -1.34
CA PRO A 97 -15.45 15.02 -2.38
C PRO A 97 -14.43 16.08 -2.81
N CYS A 98 -14.28 16.23 -4.13
CA CYS A 98 -13.43 17.24 -4.73
C CYS A 98 -14.11 17.87 -5.95
N GLN A 99 -13.58 19.01 -6.39
CA GLN A 99 -14.08 19.73 -7.55
C GLN A 99 -13.07 19.69 -8.69
N LEU A 100 -13.57 19.46 -9.90
CA LEU A 100 -12.82 19.51 -11.15
C LEU A 100 -12.82 20.92 -11.76
N LYS A 101 -11.90 21.17 -12.69
CA LYS A 101 -11.85 22.42 -13.47
C LYS A 101 -13.09 22.69 -14.32
N THR A 102 -13.84 21.64 -14.65
CA THR A 102 -15.14 21.73 -15.33
C THR A 102 -16.27 22.22 -14.42
N MET A 103 -15.97 22.49 -13.14
CA MET A 103 -16.92 22.80 -12.06
C MET A 103 -17.78 21.62 -11.60
N ALA A 104 -17.62 20.44 -12.20
CA ALA A 104 -18.22 19.21 -11.71
C ALA A 104 -17.58 18.76 -10.39
N TYR A 105 -18.34 17.98 -9.61
CA TYR A 105 -17.89 17.40 -8.35
C TYR A 105 -17.79 15.88 -8.48
N CYS A 106 -16.78 15.31 -7.84
CA CYS A 106 -16.57 13.87 -7.86
C CYS A 106 -15.87 13.38 -6.59
N ILE A 107 -15.87 12.07 -6.41
CA ILE A 107 -15.11 11.37 -5.36
C ILE A 107 -14.15 10.39 -6.02
N PRO A 108 -12.83 10.56 -5.88
CA PRO A 108 -11.85 9.57 -6.33
C PRO A 108 -11.97 8.28 -5.53
N TYR A 109 -11.93 7.14 -6.21
CA TYR A 109 -11.89 5.83 -5.57
C TYR A 109 -10.65 5.01 -5.94
N ARG A 110 -9.92 5.37 -7.01
CA ARG A 110 -8.62 4.78 -7.34
C ARG A 110 -7.72 5.79 -8.04
N TRP A 111 -6.42 5.76 -7.76
CA TRP A 111 -5.39 6.46 -8.52
C TRP A 111 -4.61 5.46 -9.37
N ILE A 112 -4.42 5.76 -10.64
CA ILE A 112 -3.76 4.88 -11.61
C ILE A 112 -2.76 5.67 -12.45
N GLU A 113 -1.68 5.03 -12.86
CA GLU A 113 -0.75 5.54 -13.86
C GLU A 113 -1.13 5.01 -15.25
N GLN A 114 -0.96 5.86 -16.27
CA GLN A 114 -1.10 5.49 -17.66
C GLN A 114 -0.01 6.17 -18.49
N SER A 115 0.50 5.47 -19.50
CA SER A 115 1.44 6.05 -20.44
C SER A 115 0.72 6.90 -21.49
N ASP A 116 1.18 8.14 -21.72
CA ASP A 116 0.73 8.95 -22.85
C ASP A 116 1.21 8.38 -24.20
N ALA A 117 0.77 8.98 -25.31
CA ALA A 117 1.19 8.56 -26.66
C ALA A 117 2.71 8.67 -26.91
N LYS A 118 3.46 9.37 -26.04
CA LYS A 118 4.91 9.52 -26.08
C LYS A 118 5.63 8.61 -25.10
N GLY A 119 4.90 7.81 -24.31
CA GLY A 119 5.45 6.92 -23.29
C GLY A 119 5.78 7.59 -21.96
N ASN A 120 5.28 8.80 -21.70
CA ASN A 120 5.43 9.43 -20.38
C ASN A 120 4.32 8.96 -19.45
N ALA A 121 4.68 8.57 -18.23
CA ALA A 121 3.70 8.25 -17.19
C ALA A 121 2.89 9.51 -16.84
N GLN A 122 1.57 9.37 -16.81
CA GLN A 122 0.58 10.37 -16.42
C GLN A 122 -0.35 9.76 -15.38
N LEU A 123 -0.80 10.57 -14.43
CA LEU A 123 -1.63 10.10 -13.32
C LEU A 123 -3.10 10.44 -13.57
N TYR A 124 -3.97 9.46 -13.34
CA TYR A 124 -5.41 9.58 -13.49
C TYR A 124 -6.11 9.11 -12.21
N GLY A 125 -7.23 9.75 -11.90
CA GLY A 125 -8.17 9.30 -10.90
C GLY A 125 -9.36 8.61 -11.56
N TRP A 126 -9.68 7.41 -11.13
CA TRP A 126 -11.01 6.86 -11.31
C TRP A 126 -11.92 7.46 -10.24
N VAL A 127 -13.02 8.06 -10.69
CA VAL A 127 -13.90 8.85 -9.83
C VAL A 127 -15.36 8.42 -10.01
N TRP A 128 -16.15 8.59 -8.96
CA TRP A 128 -17.60 8.61 -9.03
C TRP A 128 -18.08 10.06 -9.12
N ASN A 129 -18.97 10.36 -10.04
CA ASN A 129 -19.65 11.65 -10.04
C ASN A 129 -20.59 11.74 -8.84
N ILE A 130 -20.68 12.96 -8.29
CA ILE A 130 -21.59 13.26 -7.19
C ILE A 130 -22.54 14.39 -7.54
N HIS A 131 -23.77 14.27 -7.08
CA HIS A 131 -24.83 15.23 -7.35
C HIS A 131 -25.37 15.79 -6.04
N GLN A 132 -25.87 17.03 -6.10
CA GLN A 132 -26.48 17.69 -4.96
C GLN A 132 -27.90 17.18 -4.78
N ASN A 133 -28.22 16.64 -3.61
CA ASN A 133 -29.59 16.33 -3.23
C ASN A 133 -30.18 17.53 -2.48
N SER A 134 -31.20 18.16 -3.08
CA SER A 134 -31.88 19.33 -2.53
C SER A 134 -32.75 19.02 -1.30
N GLU A 135 -33.26 17.80 -1.17
CA GLU A 135 -34.14 17.39 -0.06
C GLU A 135 -33.34 17.09 1.21
N MET A 136 -32.19 16.41 1.06
CA MET A 136 -31.30 16.04 2.17
C MET A 136 -30.21 17.07 2.45
N ASN A 137 -30.10 18.11 1.61
CA ASN A 137 -29.05 19.12 1.66
C ASN A 137 -27.65 18.50 1.77
N GLY A 138 -27.34 17.56 0.87
CA GLY A 138 -26.10 16.79 0.88
C GLY A 138 -25.75 16.25 -0.50
N TRP A 139 -24.81 15.30 -0.53
CA TRP A 139 -24.25 14.73 -1.74
C TRP A 139 -24.67 13.27 -1.92
N GLU A 140 -25.09 12.94 -3.12
CA GLU A 140 -25.36 11.56 -3.54
C GLU A 140 -24.29 11.09 -4.50
N VAL A 141 -23.76 9.89 -4.22
CA VAL A 141 -22.74 9.26 -5.03
C VAL A 141 -23.39 8.25 -5.95
N ILE A 142 -23.12 8.30 -7.25
CA ILE A 142 -23.69 7.36 -8.23
C ILE A 142 -22.57 6.45 -8.75
N ARG A 143 -22.52 5.18 -8.31
CA ARG A 143 -21.42 4.26 -8.69
C ARG A 143 -21.41 3.89 -10.17
N SER A 144 -22.56 3.93 -10.83
CA SER A 144 -22.65 3.69 -12.28
C SER A 144 -22.09 4.86 -13.10
N GLU A 145 -22.00 6.06 -12.52
CA GLU A 145 -21.38 7.23 -13.15
C GLU A 145 -19.89 7.30 -12.83
N GLN A 146 -19.14 6.42 -13.49
CA GLN A 146 -17.68 6.39 -13.38
C GLN A 146 -17.05 7.24 -14.48
N ALA A 147 -16.00 7.96 -14.11
CA ALA A 147 -15.18 8.69 -15.05
C ALA A 147 -13.70 8.51 -14.73
N GLU A 148 -12.87 8.67 -15.75
CA GLU A 148 -11.43 8.76 -15.61
C GLU A 148 -11.00 10.22 -15.80
N VAL A 149 -10.24 10.75 -14.83
CA VAL A 149 -9.91 12.17 -14.77
C VAL A 149 -8.40 12.33 -14.61
N HIS A 150 -7.77 13.01 -15.56
CA HIS A 150 -6.36 13.37 -15.48
C HIS A 150 -6.05 14.26 -14.26
N GLU A 151 -4.91 14.05 -13.60
CA GLU A 151 -4.50 14.80 -12.39
C GLU A 151 -4.58 16.32 -12.56
N SER A 152 -4.28 16.83 -13.75
CA SER A 152 -4.32 18.27 -14.04
C SER A 152 -5.72 18.87 -14.02
N ASN A 153 -6.78 18.05 -14.02
CA ASN A 153 -8.16 18.51 -14.03
C ASN A 153 -8.76 18.67 -12.62
N PHE A 154 -8.07 18.20 -11.59
CA PHE A 154 -8.45 18.46 -10.20
C PHE A 154 -8.20 19.93 -9.86
N LEU A 155 -9.19 20.57 -9.24
CA LEU A 155 -9.19 22.01 -8.95
C LEU A 155 -9.22 22.32 -7.45
N THR A 156 -10.23 21.82 -6.73
CA THR A 156 -10.42 22.14 -5.30
C THR A 156 -10.53 20.86 -4.48
N SER A 157 -9.62 20.68 -3.53
CA SER A 157 -9.60 19.56 -2.58
C SER A 157 -10.68 19.68 -1.50
N PHE A 158 -10.97 18.57 -0.83
CA PHE A 158 -11.99 18.48 0.22
C PHE A 158 -11.85 19.52 1.33
N PRO A 159 -10.67 19.77 1.95
CA PRO A 159 -10.55 20.77 3.00
C PRO A 159 -10.88 22.19 2.52
N LYS A 160 -10.51 22.52 1.28
CA LYS A 160 -10.85 23.84 0.70
C LYS A 160 -12.32 23.96 0.37
N LEU A 161 -12.97 22.87 -0.06
CA LEU A 161 -14.41 22.83 -0.22
C LEU A 161 -15.12 23.02 1.12
N GLN A 162 -14.67 22.36 2.19
CA GLN A 162 -15.21 22.55 3.54
C GLN A 162 -15.05 23.99 4.06
N GLN A 163 -14.03 24.73 3.60
CA GLN A 163 -13.87 26.14 3.97
C GLN A 163 -14.75 27.09 3.15
N SER A 164 -15.16 26.70 1.94
CA SER A 164 -15.82 27.60 0.98
C SER A 164 -17.23 27.18 0.58
N PHE A 165 -17.80 26.11 1.14
CA PHE A 165 -19.10 25.59 0.72
C PHE A 165 -20.25 26.60 0.90
N GLN A 166 -20.23 27.38 1.99
CA GLN A 166 -21.24 28.40 2.26
C GLN A 166 -21.19 29.52 1.22
N GLU A 167 -19.98 30.01 0.90
CA GLU A 167 -19.77 31.07 -0.11
C GLU A 167 -20.16 30.58 -1.52
N ARG A 168 -19.94 29.29 -1.79
CA ARG A 168 -20.24 28.65 -3.06
C ARG A 168 -21.72 28.25 -3.21
N SER A 169 -22.54 28.44 -2.18
CA SER A 169 -23.93 27.97 -2.14
C SER A 169 -24.07 26.48 -2.49
N ILE A 170 -23.17 25.64 -1.97
CA ILE A 170 -23.23 24.18 -2.15
C ILE A 170 -23.47 23.47 -0.80
N PRO A 171 -24.03 22.25 -0.79
CA PRO A 171 -24.14 21.45 0.42
C PRO A 171 -22.77 21.21 1.06
N ASP A 172 -22.74 21.02 2.37
CA ASP A 172 -21.51 20.65 3.09
C ASP A 172 -20.88 19.41 2.42
N PRO A 173 -19.63 19.49 1.92
CA PRO A 173 -18.92 18.34 1.35
C PRO A 173 -18.86 17.14 2.30
N GLY A 174 -18.91 17.38 3.62
CA GLY A 174 -18.95 16.32 4.63
C GLY A 174 -20.34 15.69 4.82
N ASN A 175 -21.38 16.14 4.12
CA ASN A 175 -22.71 15.52 4.18
C ASN A 175 -22.96 14.62 2.97
N ILE A 176 -22.45 13.39 3.02
CA ILE A 176 -22.74 12.37 2.00
C ILE A 176 -23.97 11.58 2.43
N CYS A 177 -25.08 11.75 1.70
CA CYS A 177 -26.37 11.13 2.02
C CYS A 177 -26.33 9.61 1.85
N GLY A 178 -25.62 9.15 0.81
CA GLY A 178 -25.51 7.74 0.49
C GLY A 178 -24.94 7.53 -0.90
N VAL A 179 -24.92 6.26 -1.30
CA VAL A 179 -24.37 5.80 -2.56
C VAL A 179 -25.37 4.91 -3.28
N TYR A 180 -25.67 5.24 -4.52
CA TYR A 180 -26.40 4.37 -5.43
C TYR A 180 -25.45 3.32 -6.00
N ASP A 181 -25.79 2.05 -5.81
CA ASP A 181 -25.08 0.93 -6.42
C ASP A 181 -25.40 0.80 -7.92
N GLU A 182 -24.72 -0.13 -8.59
CA GLU A 182 -24.90 -0.38 -10.03
C GLU A 182 -26.30 -0.90 -10.40
N THR A 183 -27.04 -1.43 -9.42
CA THR A 183 -28.42 -1.91 -9.57
C THR A 183 -29.47 -0.84 -9.23
N GLY A 184 -29.04 0.36 -8.83
CA GLY A 184 -29.89 1.46 -8.39
C GLY A 184 -30.31 1.40 -6.92
N GLY A 185 -29.75 0.48 -6.12
CA GLY A 185 -29.97 0.38 -4.68
C GLY A 185 -29.29 1.52 -3.93
N PHE A 186 -29.99 2.13 -2.98
CA PHE A 186 -29.44 3.20 -2.13
C PHE A 186 -28.83 2.64 -0.85
N LEU A 187 -27.52 2.81 -0.68
CA LEU A 187 -26.74 2.28 0.43
C LEU A 187 -26.11 3.41 1.25
N PRO A 188 -25.90 3.22 2.57
CA PRO A 188 -25.19 4.19 3.39
C PRO A 188 -23.71 4.28 2.99
N TRP A 189 -23.12 5.46 3.14
CA TRP A 189 -21.68 5.66 2.95
C TRP A 189 -20.87 4.95 4.04
N ARG A 190 -19.85 4.17 3.65
CA ARG A 190 -19.02 3.37 4.58
C ARG A 190 -17.51 3.43 4.32
N TYR A 191 -17.06 4.20 3.33
CA TYR A 191 -15.64 4.23 2.97
C TYR A 191 -14.81 5.12 3.91
N THR A 192 -15.39 6.23 4.34
CA THR A 192 -14.76 7.21 5.22
C THR A 192 -15.79 7.74 6.21
N ASP A 193 -15.33 8.40 7.27
CA ASP A 193 -16.18 9.31 8.05
C ASP A 193 -16.31 10.61 7.23
N PRO A 194 -17.47 10.91 6.62
CA PRO A 194 -17.63 12.05 5.71
C PRO A 194 -17.25 13.39 6.35
N SER A 195 -17.43 13.53 7.66
CA SER A 195 -17.14 14.78 8.37
C SER A 195 -15.64 15.04 8.52
N LYS A 196 -14.83 13.97 8.57
CA LYS A 196 -13.38 14.04 8.77
C LYS A 196 -12.58 13.81 7.48
N GLY A 197 -13.17 13.12 6.51
CA GLY A 197 -12.50 12.69 5.29
C GLY A 197 -11.66 11.42 5.50
N ASN A 198 -10.60 11.29 4.73
CA ASN A 198 -9.74 10.11 4.73
C ASN A 198 -8.87 10.06 6.00
N PRO A 199 -8.80 8.93 6.73
CA PRO A 199 -8.05 8.82 7.99
C PRO A 199 -6.54 9.07 7.84
N TRP A 200 -5.99 8.87 6.64
CA TRP A 200 -4.58 9.13 6.37
C TRP A 200 -4.23 10.62 6.41
N ARG A 201 -5.19 11.51 6.17
CA ARG A 201 -4.99 12.97 6.22
C ARG A 201 -4.52 13.42 7.60
N GLU A 202 -5.15 12.93 8.66
CA GLU A 202 -4.78 13.24 10.06
C GLU A 202 -3.42 12.64 10.41
N LYS A 203 -3.18 11.38 10.04
CA LYS A 203 -1.92 10.67 10.34
C LYS A 203 -0.71 11.28 9.63
N ALA A 204 -0.87 11.67 8.38
CA ALA A 204 0.21 12.20 7.55
C ALA A 204 0.54 13.66 7.81
N ARG A 205 -0.31 14.42 8.53
CA ARG A 205 -0.04 15.82 8.93
C ARG A 205 0.38 16.72 7.76
N GLY A 206 -0.21 16.49 6.57
CA GLY A 206 0.10 17.23 5.35
C GLY A 206 1.29 16.69 4.54
N HIS A 207 1.94 15.60 4.96
CA HIS A 207 2.90 14.88 4.14
C HIS A 207 2.21 13.93 3.15
N ARG A 208 2.95 13.50 2.12
CA ARG A 208 2.42 12.54 1.15
C ARG A 208 2.26 11.17 1.78
N VAL A 209 1.30 10.41 1.28
CA VAL A 209 1.07 9.01 1.67
C VAL A 209 1.16 8.15 0.44
N CYS A 210 1.92 7.05 0.50
CA CYS A 210 2.11 6.14 -0.62
C CYS A 210 2.05 4.67 -0.18
N ALA A 211 1.54 3.80 -1.04
CA ALA A 211 1.52 2.36 -0.79
C ALA A 211 2.82 1.69 -1.23
N PHE A 212 3.30 0.77 -0.42
CA PHE A 212 4.47 -0.05 -0.64
C PHE A 212 4.05 -1.53 -0.54
N PRO A 213 3.38 -2.06 -1.57
CA PRO A 213 3.05 -3.47 -1.60
C PRO A 213 4.32 -4.32 -1.69
N ILE A 214 4.31 -5.49 -1.06
CA ILE A 214 5.42 -6.43 -1.04
C ILE A 214 5.00 -7.81 -1.53
N TRP A 215 5.94 -8.50 -2.18
CA TRP A 215 5.91 -9.94 -2.35
C TRP A 215 6.54 -10.56 -1.11
N LEU A 216 5.72 -11.15 -0.23
CA LEU A 216 6.22 -11.86 0.94
C LEU A 216 6.44 -13.32 0.56
N TYR A 217 7.54 -13.92 0.97
CA TYR A 217 7.79 -15.32 0.65
C TYR A 217 8.52 -16.06 1.76
N CYS A 218 8.24 -17.36 1.82
CA CYS A 218 8.91 -18.27 2.74
C CYS A 218 9.43 -19.48 1.98
N ASP A 219 10.69 -19.82 2.21
CA ASP A 219 11.35 -20.96 1.58
C ASP A 219 12.14 -21.79 2.60
N ASP A 220 12.27 -23.10 2.33
CA ASP A 220 13.01 -24.04 3.16
C ASP A 220 14.47 -24.18 2.70
N THR A 221 15.37 -23.50 3.37
CA THR A 221 16.81 -23.55 3.04
C THR A 221 17.52 -24.60 3.89
N SER A 222 18.42 -25.39 3.27
CA SER A 222 19.19 -26.41 3.99
C SER A 222 20.58 -25.89 4.35
N GLY A 223 20.98 -26.02 5.63
CA GLY A 223 22.30 -25.58 6.11
C GLY A 223 23.50 -26.43 5.66
N ASN A 224 23.31 -27.54 4.91
CA ASN A 224 24.41 -28.34 4.35
C ASN A 224 23.93 -29.25 3.20
N LYS A 225 24.84 -29.84 2.41
CA LYS A 225 24.71 -30.61 1.13
C LYS A 225 23.55 -31.65 0.94
N SER A 226 22.59 -31.79 1.85
CA SER A 226 21.37 -32.58 1.64
C SER A 226 20.14 -31.90 2.27
N LYS A 227 19.03 -31.82 1.51
CA LYS A 227 17.76 -31.16 1.88
C LYS A 227 17.04 -31.73 3.12
N LYS A 228 17.52 -32.83 3.72
CA LYS A 228 16.68 -33.69 4.57
C LYS A 228 16.81 -33.49 6.08
N TRP A 229 17.88 -32.86 6.59
CA TRP A 229 18.22 -32.99 8.02
C TRP A 229 18.37 -31.69 8.83
N ASN A 230 18.40 -30.50 8.21
CA ASN A 230 18.50 -29.21 8.92
C ASN A 230 17.77 -28.10 8.13
N LYS A 231 16.45 -28.16 8.12
CA LYS A 231 15.60 -27.18 7.43
C LYS A 231 15.57 -25.87 8.22
N HIS A 232 15.81 -24.77 7.52
CA HIS A 232 15.64 -23.41 8.04
C HIS A 232 14.55 -22.74 7.23
N ASN A 233 13.44 -22.43 7.87
CA ASN A 233 12.39 -21.65 7.24
C ASN A 233 12.82 -20.19 7.29
N SER A 234 12.83 -19.54 6.12
CA SER A 234 13.26 -18.16 6.01
C SER A 234 12.19 -17.32 5.36
N PHE A 235 11.81 -16.24 6.03
CA PHE A 235 10.95 -15.21 5.48
C PHE A 235 11.78 -14.10 4.87
N LEU A 236 11.39 -13.72 3.66
CA LEU A 236 11.97 -12.63 2.91
C LEU A 236 10.86 -11.87 2.19
N PHE A 237 11.15 -10.65 1.75
CA PHE A 237 10.25 -9.94 0.86
C PHE A 237 11.00 -9.18 -0.23
N THR A 238 10.28 -8.90 -1.30
CA THR A 238 10.72 -8.00 -2.38
C THR A 238 9.66 -6.93 -2.58
N PRO A 239 10.03 -5.64 -2.74
CA PRO A 239 9.05 -4.60 -3.05
C PRO A 239 8.32 -4.91 -4.36
N ALA A 240 6.99 -4.93 -4.35
CA ALA A 240 6.20 -5.29 -5.52
C ALA A 240 6.16 -4.16 -6.57
N GLY A 241 6.41 -2.91 -6.14
CA GLY A 241 6.53 -1.76 -7.03
C GLY A 241 7.73 -1.78 -7.98
N LEU A 242 8.63 -2.76 -7.87
CA LEU A 242 9.77 -2.88 -8.78
C LEU A 242 9.37 -3.52 -10.11
N ASP A 243 9.98 -3.05 -11.19
CA ASP A 243 9.93 -3.74 -12.48
C ASP A 243 10.54 -5.14 -12.38
N CYS A 244 10.07 -6.07 -13.21
CA CYS A 244 10.48 -7.49 -13.16
C CYS A 244 12.00 -7.71 -13.26
N LYS A 245 12.72 -6.87 -14.01
CA LYS A 245 14.19 -6.95 -14.10
C LYS A 245 14.87 -6.62 -12.77
N GLU A 246 14.33 -5.64 -12.05
CA GLU A 246 14.86 -5.18 -10.77
C GLU A 246 14.47 -6.16 -9.67
N ALA A 247 13.22 -6.63 -9.63
CA ALA A 247 12.73 -7.58 -8.62
C ALA A 247 13.58 -8.87 -8.51
N HIS A 248 14.24 -9.28 -9.59
CA HIS A 248 15.13 -10.46 -9.61
C HIS A 248 16.57 -10.20 -9.13
N LEU A 249 16.97 -8.94 -8.92
CA LEU A 249 18.29 -8.64 -8.39
C LEU A 249 18.33 -8.93 -6.88
N GLN A 250 19.35 -9.64 -6.44
CA GLN A 250 19.57 -9.99 -5.01
C GLN A 250 19.55 -8.77 -4.09
N TYR A 251 19.86 -7.59 -4.62
CA TYR A 251 19.86 -6.34 -3.89
C TYR A 251 18.48 -5.95 -3.33
N HIS A 252 17.40 -6.28 -4.03
CA HIS A 252 16.03 -5.94 -3.66
C HIS A 252 15.31 -7.05 -2.87
N VAL A 253 16.05 -8.10 -2.54
CA VAL A 253 15.57 -9.22 -1.73
C VAL A 253 15.94 -8.94 -0.28
N HIS A 254 14.94 -8.70 0.55
CA HIS A 254 15.13 -8.34 1.95
C HIS A 254 14.83 -9.51 2.87
N PHE A 255 15.76 -9.80 3.77
CA PHE A 255 15.63 -10.86 4.76
C PHE A 255 14.90 -10.37 6.02
N LEU A 256 13.83 -11.08 6.41
CA LEU A 256 13.05 -10.79 7.62
C LEU A 256 13.44 -11.69 8.78
N SER A 257 13.37 -13.00 8.60
CA SER A 257 13.54 -13.95 9.71
C SER A 257 13.98 -15.31 9.22
N THR A 258 14.72 -16.05 10.06
CA THR A 258 15.02 -17.45 9.83
C THR A 258 14.95 -18.23 11.14
N SER A 259 14.45 -19.45 11.07
CA SER A 259 14.50 -20.37 12.21
C SER A 259 14.54 -21.82 11.74
N ASN A 260 15.28 -22.64 12.47
CA ASN A 260 15.27 -24.09 12.36
C ASN A 260 14.45 -24.77 13.47
N ILE A 261 13.93 -23.99 14.41
CA ILE A 261 13.14 -24.49 15.55
C ILE A 261 11.70 -23.99 15.52
N ALA A 262 11.48 -22.74 15.09
CA ALA A 262 10.15 -22.17 14.98
C ALA A 262 9.53 -22.54 13.62
N PRO A 263 8.31 -23.09 13.58
CA PRO A 263 7.58 -23.31 12.34
C PRO A 263 7.20 -21.99 11.66
N PRO A 264 6.97 -22.00 10.32
CA PRO A 264 6.65 -20.82 9.53
C PRO A 264 5.49 -19.98 10.09
N LEU A 265 4.38 -20.62 10.49
CA LEU A 265 3.21 -19.89 11.02
C LEU A 265 3.49 -19.21 12.36
N GLU A 266 4.33 -19.80 13.21
CA GLU A 266 4.72 -19.17 14.49
C GLU A 266 5.64 -17.97 14.25
N MET A 267 6.53 -18.04 13.25
CA MET A 267 7.36 -16.91 12.83
C MET A 267 6.56 -15.80 12.15
N LEU A 268 5.53 -16.19 11.37
CA LEU A 268 4.67 -15.27 10.63
C LEU A 268 3.89 -14.35 11.58
N ASP A 269 3.54 -14.81 12.78
CA ASP A 269 2.85 -14.02 13.81
C ASP A 269 3.56 -12.68 14.09
N GLY A 270 4.87 -12.72 14.35
CA GLY A 270 5.68 -11.51 14.58
C GLY A 270 5.88 -10.64 13.34
N ILE A 271 5.71 -11.20 12.14
CA ILE A 271 5.73 -10.42 10.88
C ILE A 271 4.37 -9.74 10.67
N VAL A 272 3.27 -10.44 10.94
CA VAL A 272 1.90 -9.91 10.85
C VAL A 272 1.71 -8.76 11.83
N GLU A 273 2.21 -8.86 13.06
CA GLU A 273 2.17 -7.74 14.02
C GLU A 273 2.81 -6.46 13.45
N GLN A 274 3.95 -6.59 12.76
CA GLN A 274 4.62 -5.45 12.11
C GLN A 274 3.86 -4.93 10.88
N LEU A 275 3.26 -5.82 10.09
CA LEU A 275 2.41 -5.46 8.95
C LEU A 275 1.17 -4.71 9.40
N GLU A 276 0.44 -5.22 10.39
CA GLU A 276 -0.76 -4.57 10.96
C GLU A 276 -0.42 -3.20 11.56
N ALA A 277 0.73 -3.07 12.23
CA ALA A 277 1.21 -1.78 12.70
C ALA A 277 1.47 -0.80 11.53
N GLY A 278 2.10 -1.28 10.45
CA GLY A 278 2.33 -0.52 9.22
C GLY A 278 1.04 -0.11 8.50
N GLU A 279 0.06 -1.00 8.39
CA GLU A 279 -1.24 -0.72 7.78
C GLU A 279 -2.08 0.24 8.64
N ARG A 280 -1.99 0.12 9.97
CA ARG A 280 -2.77 0.96 10.88
C ARG A 280 -2.16 2.34 11.09
N GLN A 281 -0.84 2.45 11.22
CA GLN A 281 -0.17 3.70 11.60
C GLN A 281 0.57 4.35 10.43
N GLY A 282 0.95 3.57 9.43
CA GLY A 282 1.91 3.97 8.41
C GLY A 282 3.35 3.97 8.94
N ILE A 283 4.30 3.84 8.03
CA ILE A 283 5.74 3.87 8.33
C ILE A 283 6.28 5.22 7.87
N TRP A 284 6.86 5.99 8.77
CA TRP A 284 7.52 7.25 8.41
C TRP A 284 8.84 6.96 7.71
N ALA A 285 9.02 7.56 6.53
CA ALA A 285 10.23 7.44 5.75
C ALA A 285 10.62 8.78 5.12
N TYR A 286 11.91 9.01 4.92
CA TYR A 286 12.37 10.10 4.09
C TYR A 286 12.40 9.63 2.63
N ASP A 287 11.68 10.31 1.75
CA ASP A 287 11.69 10.02 0.32
C ASP A 287 12.76 10.89 -0.35
N CYS A 288 13.80 10.24 -0.88
CA CYS A 288 14.91 10.97 -1.49
C CYS A 288 14.56 11.66 -2.82
N GLU A 289 13.50 11.22 -3.53
CA GLU A 289 13.02 11.88 -4.75
C GLU A 289 12.14 13.08 -4.43
N ALA A 290 11.23 12.93 -3.46
CA ALA A 290 10.38 14.03 -3.02
C ALA A 290 11.14 15.06 -2.16
N GLN A 291 12.29 14.68 -1.61
CA GLN A 291 13.07 15.44 -0.63
C GLN A 291 12.23 15.87 0.59
N ASP A 292 11.32 15.00 1.01
CA ASP A 292 10.36 15.25 2.09
C ASP A 292 10.09 13.96 2.86
N MET A 293 9.57 14.10 4.08
CA MET A 293 9.01 12.98 4.81
C MET A 293 7.72 12.52 4.13
N VAL A 294 7.54 11.21 4.06
CA VAL A 294 6.35 10.55 3.55
C VAL A 294 5.89 9.47 4.51
N LEU A 295 4.60 9.18 4.49
CA LEU A 295 4.00 8.09 5.23
C LEU A 295 3.75 6.91 4.28
N VAL A 296 4.29 5.75 4.61
CA VAL A 296 4.26 4.57 3.75
C VAL A 296 3.27 3.55 4.30
N ILE A 297 2.36 3.06 3.46
CA ILE A 297 1.42 1.98 3.79
C ILE A 297 1.99 0.70 3.22
N VAL A 298 2.49 -0.20 4.08
CA VAL A 298 3.01 -1.49 3.63
C VAL A 298 1.88 -2.51 3.62
N SER A 299 1.78 -3.31 2.56
CA SER A 299 0.78 -4.37 2.43
C SER A 299 1.35 -5.58 1.69
N VAL A 300 0.82 -6.77 1.98
CA VAL A 300 1.21 -7.98 1.25
C VAL A 300 0.37 -8.10 -0.02
N LEU A 301 1.00 -7.93 -1.18
CA LEU A 301 0.31 -8.09 -2.47
C LEU A 301 0.03 -9.56 -2.76
N ALA A 302 1.01 -10.42 -2.51
CA ALA A 302 0.81 -11.85 -2.44
C ALA A 302 1.88 -12.52 -1.57
N MET A 303 1.52 -13.70 -1.06
CA MET A 303 2.45 -14.64 -0.44
C MET A 303 2.91 -15.68 -1.46
N LEU A 304 4.22 -15.76 -1.66
CA LEU A 304 4.84 -16.75 -2.54
C LEU A 304 5.40 -17.91 -1.71
N GLY A 305 5.25 -19.11 -2.25
CA GLY A 305 5.76 -20.35 -1.67
C GLY A 305 5.60 -21.49 -2.67
N ASP A 306 6.34 -22.57 -2.47
CA ASP A 306 6.06 -23.81 -3.19
C ASP A 306 4.75 -24.46 -2.69
N ASN A 307 4.27 -25.51 -3.36
CA ASN A 307 2.97 -26.10 -3.03
C ASN A 307 2.87 -26.54 -1.55
N PRO A 308 3.88 -27.18 -0.94
CA PRO A 308 3.91 -27.44 0.50
C PRO A 308 3.75 -26.18 1.36
N MET A 309 4.51 -25.13 1.09
CA MET A 309 4.47 -23.90 1.89
C MET A 309 3.14 -23.16 1.71
N GLN A 310 2.60 -23.12 0.50
CA GLN A 310 1.25 -22.56 0.25
C GLN A 310 0.16 -23.35 0.98
N SER A 311 0.28 -24.68 1.02
CA SER A 311 -0.64 -25.53 1.77
C SER A 311 -0.54 -25.25 3.28
N GLU A 312 0.66 -25.00 3.80
CA GLU A 312 0.86 -24.62 5.20
C GLU A 312 0.23 -23.26 5.52
N PHE A 313 0.46 -22.26 4.68
CA PHE A 313 -0.13 -20.92 4.85
C PHE A 313 -1.65 -20.90 4.73
N ALA A 314 -2.22 -21.67 3.81
CA ALA A 314 -3.66 -21.79 3.67
C ALA A 314 -4.31 -22.65 4.76
N CYS A 315 -3.52 -23.20 5.71
CA CYS A 315 -3.97 -24.21 6.66
C CYS A 315 -4.69 -25.38 5.97
N HIS A 316 -4.26 -25.70 4.74
CA HIS A 316 -4.91 -26.69 3.90
C HIS A 316 -4.66 -28.09 4.48
N VAL A 317 -5.75 -28.84 4.67
CA VAL A 317 -5.76 -30.18 5.28
C VAL A 317 -5.21 -31.29 4.39
N GLY A 318 -4.63 -30.94 3.23
CA GLY A 318 -4.05 -31.87 2.28
C GLY A 318 -5.09 -32.73 1.57
N LEU A 319 -4.67 -33.92 1.10
CA LEU A 319 -5.53 -34.89 0.41
C LEU A 319 -6.69 -35.45 1.27
N MET A 320 -6.76 -35.07 2.54
CA MET A 320 -7.86 -35.44 3.46
C MET A 320 -9.02 -34.42 3.41
N GLY A 321 -8.88 -33.33 2.66
CA GLY A 321 -9.95 -32.37 2.43
C GLY A 321 -11.09 -32.96 1.62
N LYS A 322 -12.34 -32.64 2.01
CA LYS A 322 -13.54 -33.06 1.26
C LYS A 322 -13.83 -32.19 0.03
N MET A 323 -13.24 -31.01 -0.05
CA MET A 323 -13.38 -30.07 -1.17
C MET A 323 -12.00 -29.74 -1.70
N PHE A 324 -11.89 -29.62 -3.02
CA PHE A 324 -10.70 -29.05 -3.65
C PHE A 324 -10.68 -27.54 -3.37
N CYS A 325 -9.51 -27.04 -2.99
CA CYS A 325 -9.24 -25.60 -2.97
C CYS A 325 -9.12 -25.05 -4.38
#